data_AF-A0A927WY16-F1
#
_entry.id   AF-A0A927WY16-F1
#
_cell.length_a   1.000
_cell.length_b   1.000
_cell.length_c   1.000
_cell.angle_alpha   90.00
_cell.angle_beta   90.00
_cell.angle_gamma   90.00
#
_symmetry.space_group_name_H-M   'P 1'
#
loop_
_entity.id
_entity.type
_entity.pdbx_description
1 polymer ?
#
loop_
_entity_poly.entity_id
_entity_poly.type
_entity_poly.pdbx_seq_one_letter_code
_entity_poly.pdbx_strand_id
1 'polypeptide(L)'
;MIYIIFGASGSGKTTLINSIFLEFGEKSINKKGTTRNIRTYDDIEIESYPQGLPKEKFGGDKAYIYSQYGYEYGIEKKQLDDAILGNYPHFVICNDIETIKQLRNDYKNKIVVIYLKFDVPAETLLSIQKSRGITDDEINLRVSKIEYFNELFIHNSSFFDAVISNRFGDNPEIQLLKQLKSIMSAYEEEKRRVPPKEVIFEIIDYLQDSIKRVEIEKSKCSEIEKDFIFIVMPFENECNSNDINEKIWSTYAAINTAALRTGYRAERVDRPSYTNQTDNNIIDNRIYEYIKKAEIIIVDLSYERQNCYFEVGYALALNKDIILTAQEGTKIHFNLEHYGIITYQRGSELSQKLTQLLYERRSRN
;
A
#
# COMPACT_ATOMS: atom_id res chain seq x y z
N MET A 1 -1.80 -21.55 10.70
CA MET A 1 -1.72 -20.81 9.42
C MET A 1 -1.82 -19.34 9.76
N ILE A 2 -1.16 -18.47 9.00
CA ILE A 2 -1.26 -17.02 9.19
C ILE A 2 -2.12 -16.47 8.06
N TYR A 3 -3.18 -15.75 8.41
CA TYR A 3 -4.12 -15.12 7.50
C TYR A 3 -3.91 -13.61 7.54
N ILE A 4 -3.50 -13.03 6.42
CA ILE A 4 -3.32 -11.59 6.27
C ILE A 4 -4.60 -11.02 5.69
N ILE A 5 -5.23 -10.11 6.43
CA ILE A 5 -6.44 -9.40 6.00
C ILE A 5 -6.01 -8.07 5.37
N PHE A 6 -6.25 -7.95 4.07
CA PHE A 6 -5.95 -6.78 3.25
C PHE A 6 -7.25 -6.11 2.79
N GLY A 7 -7.36 -4.78 2.90
CA GLY A 7 -8.51 -4.08 2.34
C GLY A 7 -8.62 -2.60 2.75
N ALA A 8 -9.43 -1.84 2.01
CA ALA A 8 -9.60 -0.40 2.20
C ALA A 8 -10.15 -0.03 3.60
N SER A 9 -9.83 1.16 4.10
CA SER A 9 -10.47 1.68 5.33
C SER A 9 -12.00 1.68 5.18
N GLY A 10 -12.71 1.21 6.21
CA GLY A 10 -14.18 1.06 6.15
C GLY A 10 -14.68 -0.24 5.50
N SER A 11 -13.81 -1.14 5.04
CA SER A 11 -14.25 -2.41 4.43
C SER A 11 -14.87 -3.44 5.39
N GLY A 12 -14.90 -3.14 6.69
CA GLY A 12 -15.39 -4.05 7.74
C GLY A 12 -14.29 -4.86 8.45
N LYS A 13 -13.02 -4.45 8.35
CA LYS A 13 -11.89 -5.12 9.03
C LYS A 13 -12.10 -5.22 10.55
N THR A 14 -12.51 -4.12 11.18
CA THR A 14 -12.88 -4.06 12.60
C THR A 14 -13.93 -5.10 12.97
N THR A 15 -15.01 -5.16 12.19
CA THR A 15 -16.09 -6.13 12.39
C THR A 15 -15.57 -7.56 12.28
N LEU A 16 -14.75 -7.85 11.27
CA LEU A 16 -14.14 -9.16 11.07
C LEU A 16 -13.21 -9.54 12.23
N ILE A 17 -12.36 -8.62 12.71
CA ILE A 17 -11.46 -8.85 13.85
C ILE A 17 -12.24 -9.13 15.13
N ASN A 18 -13.31 -8.39 15.39
CA ASN A 18 -14.17 -8.66 16.55
C ASN A 18 -14.83 -10.05 16.46
N SER A 19 -15.31 -10.45 15.28
CA SER A 19 -15.84 -11.81 15.08
C SER A 19 -14.76 -12.88 15.26
N ILE A 20 -13.53 -12.63 14.80
CA ILE A 20 -12.38 -13.53 15.00
C ILE A 20 -12.03 -13.63 16.50
N PHE A 21 -12.02 -12.52 17.22
CA PHE A 21 -11.73 -12.48 18.65
C PHE A 21 -12.72 -13.33 19.45
N LEU A 22 -14.01 -13.18 19.16
CA LEU A 22 -15.07 -13.94 19.84
C LEU A 22 -14.99 -15.44 19.55
N GLU A 23 -14.59 -15.82 18.34
CA GLU A 23 -14.52 -17.23 17.92
C GLU A 23 -13.22 -17.93 18.32
N PHE A 24 -12.07 -17.30 18.08
CA PHE A 24 -10.74 -17.92 18.18
C PHE A 24 -9.90 -17.36 19.35
N GLY A 25 -10.40 -16.35 20.05
CA GLY A 25 -9.73 -15.71 21.18
C GLY A 25 -8.60 -14.75 20.79
N GLU A 26 -8.17 -13.97 21.79
CA GLU A 26 -7.15 -12.91 21.63
C GLU A 26 -5.83 -13.40 21.03
N LYS A 27 -5.39 -14.60 21.41
CA LYS A 27 -4.11 -15.16 20.97
C LYS A 27 -4.02 -15.33 19.46
N SER A 28 -5.15 -15.45 18.78
CA SER A 28 -5.23 -15.64 17.33
C SER A 28 -5.08 -14.32 16.56
N ILE A 29 -4.95 -13.17 17.23
CA ILE A 29 -4.87 -11.85 16.59
C ILE A 29 -3.49 -11.26 16.83
N ASN A 30 -2.83 -10.79 15.76
CA ASN A 30 -1.55 -10.11 15.90
C ASN A 30 -1.74 -8.69 16.40
N LYS A 31 -1.18 -8.38 17.58
CA LYS A 31 -1.11 -7.00 18.04
C LYS A 31 -0.05 -6.24 17.26
N LYS A 32 -0.49 -5.23 16.54
CA LYS A 32 0.28 -4.37 15.68
C LYS A 32 0.66 -3.08 16.41
N GLY A 33 1.96 -2.81 16.49
CA GLY A 33 2.46 -1.53 17.01
C GLY A 33 2.20 -0.39 16.04
N THR A 34 1.97 0.82 16.53
CA THR A 34 1.98 2.04 15.71
C THR A 34 2.54 3.26 16.42
N THR A 35 3.20 4.18 15.71
CA THR A 35 3.57 5.49 16.28
C THR A 35 2.41 6.47 16.38
N ARG A 36 1.23 6.09 15.87
CA ARG A 36 0.02 6.90 15.96
C ARG A 36 -0.48 6.99 17.40
N ASN A 37 -0.96 8.17 17.82
CA ASN A 37 -1.71 8.33 19.07
C ASN A 37 -2.95 7.44 19.10
N ILE A 38 -3.28 6.91 20.28
CA ILE A 38 -4.46 6.09 20.48
C ILE A 38 -5.74 6.90 20.20
N ARG A 39 -6.70 6.29 19.51
CA ARG A 39 -8.03 6.84 19.24
C ARG A 39 -9.06 6.14 20.11
N THR A 40 -10.18 6.80 20.35
CA THR A 40 -11.31 6.25 21.12
C THR A 40 -11.94 4.99 20.50
N TYR A 41 -11.71 4.77 19.21
CA TYR A 41 -12.22 3.65 18.42
C TYR A 41 -11.08 2.78 17.87
N ASP A 42 -9.89 2.85 18.45
CA ASP A 42 -8.83 1.92 18.07
C ASP A 42 -9.23 0.49 18.43
N ASP A 43 -9.02 -0.40 17.47
CA ASP A 43 -9.40 -1.80 17.60
C ASP A 43 -8.41 -2.57 18.48
N ILE A 44 -8.84 -3.75 18.94
CA ILE A 44 -8.13 -4.61 19.90
C ILE A 44 -6.72 -5.03 19.45
N GLU A 45 -6.42 -4.95 18.14
CA GLU A 45 -5.13 -5.28 17.56
C GLU A 45 -4.12 -4.13 17.59
N ILE A 46 -4.49 -2.91 17.97
CA ILE A 46 -3.59 -1.75 17.91
C ILE A 46 -2.89 -1.50 19.25
N GLU A 47 -1.57 -1.34 19.21
CA GLU A 47 -0.75 -0.91 20.34
C GLU A 47 0.01 0.37 19.99
N SER A 48 -0.24 1.45 20.72
CA SER A 48 0.32 2.78 20.41
C SER A 48 1.67 3.02 21.10
N TYR A 49 2.64 3.52 20.33
CA TYR A 49 3.99 3.91 20.72
C TYR A 49 4.34 5.31 20.20
N PRO A 50 3.74 6.39 20.74
CA PRO A 50 3.90 7.74 20.19
C PRO A 50 5.35 8.25 20.16
N GLN A 51 6.24 7.67 20.96
CA GLN A 51 7.65 8.03 21.05
C GLN A 51 8.56 7.20 20.12
N GLY A 52 7.99 6.36 19.26
CA GLY A 52 8.72 5.48 18.35
C GLY A 52 8.52 3.99 18.66
N LEU A 53 8.53 3.15 17.62
CA LEU A 53 8.36 1.72 17.77
C LEU A 53 9.60 1.06 18.38
N PRO A 54 9.46 0.22 19.43
CA PRO A 54 10.57 -0.58 19.95
C PRO A 54 11.00 -1.65 18.94
N LYS A 55 12.02 -1.35 18.11
CA LYS A 55 12.49 -2.23 17.02
C LYS A 55 12.78 -3.66 17.48
N GLU A 56 13.35 -3.83 18.68
CA GLU A 56 13.65 -5.15 19.25
C GLU A 56 12.40 -6.02 19.43
N LYS A 57 11.25 -5.42 19.82
CA LYS A 57 9.97 -6.13 19.95
C LYS A 57 9.46 -6.64 18.61
N PHE A 58 9.64 -5.85 17.55
CA PHE A 58 9.07 -6.14 16.23
C PHE A 58 9.99 -6.96 15.32
N GLY A 59 11.17 -7.39 15.79
CA GLY A 59 12.07 -8.30 15.05
C GLY A 59 13.48 -7.73 14.76
N GLY A 60 13.88 -6.64 15.39
CA GLY A 60 15.20 -6.03 15.22
C GLY A 60 15.46 -5.61 13.77
N ASP A 61 16.58 -6.04 13.19
CA ASP A 61 16.96 -5.75 11.80
C ASP A 61 16.08 -6.44 10.75
N LYS A 62 15.23 -7.39 11.16
CA LYS A 62 14.23 -8.08 10.32
C LYS A 62 12.80 -7.73 10.73
N ALA A 63 12.62 -6.55 11.32
CA ALA A 63 11.30 -6.15 11.79
C ALA A 63 10.36 -5.86 10.62
N TYR A 64 9.12 -6.35 10.71
CA TYR A 64 8.05 -6.07 9.76
C TYR A 64 7.46 -4.68 10.04
N ILE A 65 8.29 -3.64 9.86
CA ILE A 65 7.94 -2.23 10.07
C ILE A 65 7.67 -1.58 8.72
N TYR A 66 6.54 -0.89 8.62
CA TYR A 66 6.14 -0.14 7.44
C TYR A 66 5.51 1.19 7.82
N SER A 67 5.49 2.12 6.87
CA SER A 67 4.85 3.43 7.05
C SER A 67 3.51 3.48 6.32
N GLN A 68 2.50 4.05 6.95
CA GLN A 68 1.20 4.29 6.34
C GLN A 68 0.53 5.51 6.97
N TYR A 69 -0.02 6.42 6.15
CA TYR A 69 -0.71 7.63 6.63
C TYR A 69 0.16 8.50 7.56
N GLY A 70 1.46 8.58 7.29
CA GLY A 70 2.45 9.29 8.10
C GLY A 70 2.83 8.66 9.45
N TYR A 71 2.31 7.48 9.76
CA TYR A 71 2.65 6.73 10.97
C TYR A 71 3.40 5.45 10.63
N GLU A 72 4.29 5.04 11.53
CA GLU A 72 4.92 3.73 11.44
C GLU A 72 4.02 2.68 12.08
N TYR A 73 4.20 1.46 11.61
CA TYR A 73 3.42 0.30 11.96
C TYR A 73 4.32 -0.93 12.03
N GLY A 74 4.18 -1.76 13.06
CA GLY A 74 5.01 -2.95 13.26
C GLY A 74 4.19 -4.21 13.49
N ILE A 75 4.48 -5.28 12.76
CA ILE A 75 3.91 -6.61 13.01
C ILE A 75 4.87 -7.41 13.89
N GLU A 76 4.40 -7.90 15.03
CA GLU A 76 5.27 -8.62 15.98
C GLU A 76 5.55 -10.04 15.48
N LYS A 77 6.80 -10.29 15.07
CA LYS A 77 7.25 -11.59 14.55
C LYS A 77 7.06 -12.73 15.54
N LYS A 78 7.33 -12.50 16.83
CA LYS A 78 7.20 -13.51 17.88
C LYS A 78 5.78 -14.11 17.95
N GLN A 79 4.74 -13.28 17.83
CA GLN A 79 3.36 -13.76 17.85
C GLN A 79 3.04 -14.67 16.64
N LEU A 80 3.65 -14.39 15.48
CA LEU A 80 3.52 -15.24 14.30
C LEU A 80 4.22 -16.59 14.51
N ASP A 81 5.44 -16.57 15.05
CA ASP A 81 6.21 -17.78 15.35
C ASP A 81 5.48 -18.66 16.39
N ASP A 82 4.98 -18.05 17.47
CA ASP A 82 4.21 -18.72 18.51
C ASP A 82 2.93 -19.37 17.95
N ALA A 83 2.27 -18.72 17.00
CA ALA A 83 1.07 -19.27 16.36
C ALA A 83 1.36 -20.45 15.43
N ILE A 84 2.47 -20.38 14.69
CA ILE A 84 2.93 -21.49 13.86
C ILE A 84 3.36 -22.68 14.72
N LEU A 85 4.08 -22.44 15.82
CA LEU A 85 4.51 -23.49 16.76
C LEU A 85 3.33 -24.11 17.52
N GLY A 86 2.40 -23.26 17.99
CA GLY A 86 1.19 -23.68 18.68
C GLY A 86 0.11 -24.27 17.76
N ASN A 87 0.32 -24.23 16.45
CA ASN A 87 -0.59 -24.76 15.42
C ASN A 87 -2.04 -24.25 15.55
N TYR A 88 -2.21 -22.94 15.76
CA TYR A 88 -3.50 -22.27 15.74
C TYR A 88 -3.58 -21.25 14.59
N PRO A 89 -4.78 -20.83 14.15
CA PRO A 89 -4.92 -19.79 13.14
C PRO A 89 -4.50 -18.43 13.73
N HIS A 90 -3.75 -17.64 12.96
CA HIS A 90 -3.33 -16.30 13.37
C HIS A 90 -3.71 -15.27 12.32
N PHE A 91 -4.21 -14.11 12.74
CA PHE A 91 -4.75 -13.08 11.86
C PHE A 91 -3.96 -11.80 11.98
N VAL A 92 -3.62 -11.19 10.84
CA VAL A 92 -2.82 -9.96 10.75
C VAL A 92 -3.52 -8.99 9.81
N ILE A 93 -3.82 -7.76 10.25
CA ILE A 93 -4.23 -6.70 9.33
C ILE A 93 -2.99 -6.04 8.74
N CYS A 94 -2.82 -6.11 7.43
CA CYS A 94 -1.74 -5.45 6.72
C CYS A 94 -2.18 -5.02 5.33
N ASN A 95 -1.93 -3.75 4.98
CA ASN A 95 -2.21 -3.19 3.66
C ASN A 95 -0.93 -2.83 2.88
N ASP A 96 0.24 -3.16 3.44
CA ASP A 96 1.53 -2.89 2.80
C ASP A 96 1.99 -4.12 2.02
N ILE A 97 2.05 -4.01 0.69
CA ILE A 97 2.38 -5.13 -0.21
C ILE A 97 3.79 -5.65 0.04
N GLU A 98 4.76 -4.77 0.24
CA GLU A 98 6.16 -5.18 0.42
C GLU A 98 6.36 -5.96 1.73
N THR A 99 5.74 -5.53 2.82
CA THR A 99 5.71 -6.27 4.09
C THR A 99 5.05 -7.65 3.92
N ILE A 100 3.97 -7.75 3.14
CA ILE A 100 3.31 -9.03 2.87
C ILE A 100 4.20 -9.96 2.02
N LYS A 101 4.93 -9.43 1.05
CA LYS A 101 5.93 -10.20 0.29
C LYS A 101 7.04 -10.71 1.20
N GLN A 102 7.54 -9.88 2.12
CA GLN A 102 8.52 -10.30 3.12
C GLN A 102 7.96 -11.42 4.02
N LEU A 103 6.73 -11.28 4.52
CA LEU A 103 6.05 -12.32 5.30
C LEU A 103 5.91 -13.63 4.51
N ARG A 104 5.54 -13.56 3.22
CA ARG A 104 5.48 -14.74 2.34
C ARG A 104 6.85 -15.38 2.14
N ASN A 105 7.93 -14.61 2.03
CA ASN A 105 9.28 -15.17 1.94
C ASN A 105 9.69 -15.89 3.23
N ASP A 106 9.40 -15.31 4.39
CA ASP A 106 9.78 -15.87 5.69
C ASP A 106 8.95 -17.11 6.07
N TYR A 107 7.64 -17.10 5.81
CA TYR A 107 6.71 -18.16 6.25
C TYR A 107 6.21 -19.07 5.11
N LYS A 108 6.56 -18.78 3.86
CA LYS A 108 6.25 -19.57 2.66
C LYS A 108 4.75 -19.87 2.54
N ASN A 109 4.40 -21.15 2.34
CA ASN A 109 3.05 -21.66 2.18
C ASN A 109 2.19 -21.60 3.47
N LYS A 110 2.66 -20.95 4.54
CA LYS A 110 1.89 -20.75 5.77
C LYS A 110 1.15 -19.41 5.80
N ILE A 111 1.35 -18.54 4.80
CA ILE A 111 0.63 -17.28 4.63
C ILE A 111 -0.52 -17.46 3.66
N VAL A 112 -1.69 -16.96 4.03
CA VAL A 112 -2.86 -16.79 3.14
C VAL A 112 -3.25 -15.31 3.16
N VAL A 113 -3.23 -14.65 2.01
CA VAL A 113 -3.58 -13.24 1.85
C VAL A 113 -5.02 -13.14 1.39
N ILE A 114 -5.87 -12.56 2.23
CA ILE A 114 -7.30 -12.44 2.00
C ILE A 114 -7.64 -10.98 1.69
N TYR A 115 -8.22 -10.72 0.53
CA TYR A 115 -8.78 -9.42 0.19
C TYR A 115 -10.19 -9.27 0.78
N LEU A 116 -10.37 -8.33 1.72
CA LEU A 116 -11.67 -7.95 2.25
C LEU A 116 -12.29 -6.86 1.36
N LYS A 117 -13.13 -7.30 0.43
CA LYS A 117 -13.87 -6.45 -0.49
C LYS A 117 -15.11 -5.89 0.19
N PHE A 118 -15.31 -4.57 0.06
CA PHE A 118 -16.56 -3.94 0.46
C PHE A 118 -17.41 -3.67 -0.77
N ASP A 119 -18.50 -4.43 -0.90
CA ASP A 119 -19.44 -4.33 -2.01
C ASP A 119 -20.56 -3.36 -1.61
N VAL A 120 -20.37 -2.09 -1.97
CA VAL A 120 -21.42 -1.06 -1.88
C VAL A 120 -21.66 -0.47 -3.25
N PRO A 121 -22.92 -0.39 -3.71
CA PRO A 121 -23.24 0.38 -4.89
C PRO A 121 -22.80 1.84 -4.68
N ALA A 122 -22.03 2.41 -5.62
CA ALA A 122 -21.47 3.77 -5.49
C ALA A 122 -22.55 4.82 -5.12
N GLU A 123 -23.76 4.67 -5.66
CA GLU A 123 -24.94 5.52 -5.40
C GLU A 123 -25.43 5.43 -3.93
N THR A 124 -25.32 4.25 -3.31
CA THR A 124 -25.72 4.00 -1.92
C THR A 124 -24.70 4.59 -0.94
N LEU A 125 -23.41 4.52 -1.28
CA LEU A 125 -22.32 5.05 -0.45
C LEU A 125 -22.37 6.58 -0.35
N LEU A 126 -22.79 7.26 -1.42
CA LEU A 126 -23.01 8.71 -1.49
C LEU A 126 -24.27 9.15 -0.71
N SER A 127 -25.38 8.41 -0.81
CA SER A 127 -26.65 8.77 -0.19
C SER A 127 -26.67 8.57 1.34
N ILE A 128 -26.01 7.52 1.86
CA ILE A 128 -25.91 7.24 3.30
C ILE A 128 -25.00 8.25 4.04
N GLN A 129 -24.00 8.81 3.35
CA GLN A 129 -23.05 9.72 4.00
C GLN A 129 -23.50 11.18 3.93
N LYS A 130 -24.22 11.58 2.87
CA LYS A 130 -24.94 12.86 2.83
C LYS A 130 -25.99 12.97 3.93
N SER A 131 -26.69 11.88 4.24
CA SER A 131 -27.68 11.86 5.34
C SER A 131 -27.04 11.89 6.74
N ARG A 132 -25.73 11.66 6.86
CA ARG A 132 -24.96 11.72 8.13
C ARG A 132 -24.21 13.04 8.32
N GLY A 133 -24.37 14.02 7.43
CA GLY A 133 -23.75 15.35 7.56
C GLY A 133 -22.23 15.37 7.36
N ILE A 134 -21.67 14.35 6.71
CA ILE A 134 -20.24 14.28 6.36
C ILE A 134 -19.99 15.21 5.17
N THR A 135 -18.88 15.96 5.19
CA THR A 135 -18.52 16.90 4.12
C THR A 135 -18.20 16.15 2.81
N ASP A 136 -18.45 16.81 1.67
CA ASP A 136 -18.18 16.21 0.35
C ASP A 136 -16.71 15.80 0.18
N ASP A 137 -15.77 16.51 0.80
CA ASP A 137 -14.33 16.22 0.73
C ASP A 137 -13.96 14.90 1.44
N GLU A 138 -14.51 14.65 2.64
CA GLU A 138 -14.25 13.42 3.39
C GLU A 138 -14.88 12.19 2.69
N ILE A 139 -16.04 12.37 2.06
CA ILE A 139 -16.69 11.34 1.25
C ILE A 139 -15.83 10.99 0.03
N ASN A 140 -15.35 12.01 -0.70
CA ASN A 140 -14.51 11.80 -1.88
C ASN A 140 -13.22 11.06 -1.53
N LEU A 141 -12.58 11.39 -0.41
CA LEU A 141 -11.39 10.68 0.07
C LEU A 141 -11.64 9.19 0.30
N ARG A 142 -12.77 8.86 0.94
CA ARG A 142 -13.16 7.46 1.21
C ARG A 142 -13.43 6.70 -0.07
N VAL A 143 -14.11 7.32 -1.04
CA VAL A 143 -14.36 6.73 -2.36
C VAL A 143 -13.05 6.48 -3.09
N SER A 144 -12.16 7.47 -3.19
CA SER A 144 -10.85 7.30 -3.86
C SER A 144 -9.99 6.21 -3.22
N LYS A 145 -10.04 6.03 -1.89
CA LYS A 145 -9.40 4.90 -1.21
C LYS A 145 -9.97 3.57 -1.68
N ILE A 146 -11.30 3.42 -1.67
CA ILE A 146 -11.97 2.18 -2.09
C ILE A 146 -11.65 1.86 -3.55
N GLU A 147 -11.72 2.86 -4.44
CA GLU A 147 -11.37 2.71 -5.86
C GLU A 147 -9.93 2.24 -6.04
N TYR A 148 -8.97 2.91 -5.40
CA TYR A 148 -7.55 2.51 -5.46
C TYR A 148 -7.33 1.05 -5.03
N PHE A 149 -7.88 0.64 -3.88
CA PHE A 149 -7.72 -0.72 -3.39
C PHE A 149 -8.41 -1.77 -4.29
N ASN A 150 -9.52 -1.42 -4.94
CA ASN A 150 -10.18 -2.29 -5.90
C ASN A 150 -9.36 -2.45 -7.19
N GLU A 151 -8.81 -1.36 -7.73
CA GLU A 151 -7.93 -1.42 -8.90
C GLU A 151 -6.66 -2.23 -8.58
N LEU A 152 -6.10 -2.03 -7.38
CA LEU A 152 -4.98 -2.80 -6.90
C LEU A 152 -5.30 -4.31 -6.84
N PHE A 153 -6.49 -4.68 -6.36
CA PHE A 153 -6.95 -6.06 -6.35
C PHE A 153 -7.15 -6.63 -7.76
N ILE A 154 -7.81 -5.89 -8.67
CA ILE A 154 -8.07 -6.33 -10.04
C ILE A 154 -6.77 -6.59 -10.79
N HIS A 155 -5.83 -5.66 -10.72
CA HIS A 155 -4.56 -5.71 -11.44
C HIS A 155 -3.51 -6.61 -10.76
N ASN A 156 -3.72 -7.01 -9.50
CA ASN A 156 -2.83 -7.92 -8.77
C ASN A 156 -3.61 -9.13 -8.22
N SER A 157 -4.58 -9.67 -8.96
CA SER A 157 -5.46 -10.73 -8.46
C SER A 157 -4.70 -11.99 -8.01
N SER A 158 -3.60 -12.33 -8.68
CA SER A 158 -2.70 -13.43 -8.32
C SER A 158 -1.94 -13.22 -7.01
N PHE A 159 -1.87 -11.99 -6.52
CA PHE A 159 -1.30 -11.68 -5.21
C PHE A 159 -2.21 -12.12 -4.07
N PHE A 160 -3.52 -12.23 -4.29
CA PHE A 160 -4.50 -12.58 -3.26
C PHE A 160 -4.91 -14.04 -3.37
N ASP A 161 -4.89 -14.74 -2.24
CA ASP A 161 -5.21 -16.17 -2.15
C ASP A 161 -6.73 -16.39 -2.05
N ALA A 162 -7.44 -15.45 -1.41
CA ALA A 162 -8.89 -15.50 -1.28
C ALA A 162 -9.52 -14.11 -1.20
N VAL A 163 -10.84 -14.06 -1.37
CA VAL A 163 -11.65 -12.84 -1.24
C VAL A 163 -12.78 -13.08 -0.26
N ILE A 164 -13.00 -12.13 0.65
CA ILE A 164 -14.21 -12.05 1.47
C ILE A 164 -15.01 -10.84 1.00
N SER A 165 -16.27 -11.04 0.64
CA SER A 165 -17.18 -9.97 0.24
C SER A 165 -18.03 -9.53 1.43
N ASN A 166 -17.87 -8.27 1.82
CA ASN A 166 -18.74 -7.57 2.76
C ASN A 166 -19.78 -6.75 1.99
N ARG A 167 -21.01 -7.25 1.86
CA ARG A 167 -22.08 -6.53 1.14
C ARG A 167 -22.83 -5.62 2.10
N PHE A 168 -23.15 -4.41 1.63
CA PHE A 168 -23.98 -3.50 2.39
C PHE A 168 -25.37 -4.08 2.69
N GLY A 169 -25.82 -3.99 3.94
CA GLY A 169 -27.16 -4.44 4.36
C GLY A 169 -27.26 -5.89 4.83
N ASP A 170 -26.19 -6.69 4.69
CA ASP A 170 -26.12 -8.02 5.28
C ASP A 170 -25.89 -7.95 6.80
N ASN A 171 -25.95 -9.10 7.48
CA ASN A 171 -25.43 -9.23 8.85
C ASN A 171 -23.92 -9.53 8.75
N PRO A 172 -23.05 -8.50 8.82
CA PRO A 172 -21.65 -8.63 8.40
C PRO A 172 -20.89 -9.58 9.33
N GLU A 173 -21.16 -9.57 10.63
CA GLU A 173 -20.48 -10.43 11.61
C GLU A 173 -20.62 -11.92 11.25
N ILE A 174 -21.85 -12.36 10.95
CA ILE A 174 -22.14 -13.75 10.61
C ILE A 174 -21.59 -14.11 9.22
N GLN A 175 -21.80 -13.24 8.22
CA GLN A 175 -21.43 -13.54 6.84
C GLN A 175 -19.92 -13.54 6.63
N LEU A 176 -19.21 -12.58 7.24
CA LEU A 176 -17.76 -12.48 7.14
C LEU A 176 -17.08 -13.67 7.82
N LEU A 177 -17.51 -14.03 9.04
CA LEU A 177 -16.97 -15.17 9.75
C LEU A 177 -17.26 -16.49 9.03
N LYS A 178 -18.46 -16.65 8.45
CA LYS A 178 -18.80 -17.83 7.64
C LYS A 178 -17.90 -17.98 6.42
N GLN A 179 -17.69 -16.91 5.66
CA GLN A 179 -16.78 -16.90 4.50
C GLN A 179 -15.35 -17.22 4.93
N LEU A 180 -14.87 -16.61 6.02
CA LEU A 180 -13.55 -16.88 6.56
C LEU A 180 -13.37 -18.35 6.93
N LYS A 181 -14.31 -18.95 7.69
CA LYS A 181 -14.25 -20.37 8.05
C LYS A 181 -14.22 -21.28 6.82
N SER A 182 -14.96 -20.94 5.77
CA SER A 182 -14.93 -21.68 4.51
C SER A 182 -13.55 -21.64 3.85
N ILE A 183 -12.90 -20.47 3.82
CA ILE A 183 -11.54 -20.29 3.30
C ILE A 183 -10.56 -21.13 4.15
N MET A 184 -10.63 -21.00 5.48
CA MET A 184 -9.76 -21.75 6.40
C MET A 184 -9.87 -23.26 6.19
N SER A 185 -11.10 -23.78 6.06
CA SER A 185 -11.33 -25.21 5.80
C SER A 185 -10.69 -25.67 4.49
N ALA A 186 -10.80 -24.86 3.42
CA ALA A 186 -10.20 -25.20 2.13
C ALA A 186 -8.67 -25.30 2.21
N TYR A 187 -8.01 -24.34 2.88
CA TYR A 187 -6.55 -24.34 3.04
C TYR A 187 -6.06 -25.43 4.00
N GLU A 188 -6.85 -25.80 5.02
CA GLU A 188 -6.54 -26.94 5.87
C GLU A 188 -6.61 -28.28 5.10
N GLU A 189 -7.58 -28.43 4.20
CA GLU A 189 -7.68 -29.61 3.33
C GLU A 189 -6.55 -29.68 2.30
N GLU A 190 -6.19 -28.56 1.68
CA GLU A 190 -5.07 -28.48 0.74
C GLU A 190 -3.74 -28.84 1.41
N LYS A 191 -3.51 -28.35 2.64
CA LYS A 191 -2.34 -28.73 3.46
C LYS A 191 -2.25 -30.24 3.70
N ARG A 192 -3.38 -30.96 3.79
CA ARG A 192 -3.39 -32.44 3.92
C ARG A 192 -3.08 -33.16 2.61
N ARG A 193 -3.28 -32.52 1.45
CA ARG A 193 -3.02 -33.11 0.13
C ARG A 193 -1.56 -32.96 -0.33
N VAL A 194 -0.78 -32.08 0.30
CA VAL A 194 0.66 -31.93 0.03
C VAL A 194 1.45 -32.98 0.85
N PRO A 195 2.28 -33.85 0.22
CA PRO A 195 2.99 -34.91 0.93
C PRO A 195 4.12 -34.36 1.84
N PRO A 196 4.56 -35.12 2.87
CA PRO A 196 5.49 -34.61 3.87
C PRO A 196 6.95 -34.50 3.36
N LYS A 197 7.47 -33.27 3.43
CA LYS A 197 8.85 -32.83 3.76
C LYS A 197 10.11 -33.26 2.97
N GLU A 198 10.16 -34.32 2.16
CA GLU A 198 11.47 -34.74 1.57
C GLU A 198 11.73 -34.28 0.13
N VAL A 199 10.70 -34.04 -0.70
CA VAL A 199 10.90 -33.74 -2.14
C VAL A 199 11.25 -32.28 -2.43
N ILE A 200 10.88 -31.34 -1.56
CA ILE A 200 11.06 -29.89 -1.80
C ILE A 200 12.49 -29.43 -1.48
N PHE A 201 13.17 -30.08 -0.52
CA PHE A 201 14.53 -29.67 -0.13
C PHE A 201 15.57 -29.93 -1.23
N GLU A 202 15.45 -31.03 -2.00
CA GLU A 202 16.37 -31.31 -3.13
C GLU A 202 16.21 -30.32 -4.30
N ILE A 203 14.98 -29.82 -4.54
CA ILE A 203 14.71 -28.88 -5.63
C ILE A 203 15.15 -27.45 -5.26
N ILE A 204 15.02 -27.07 -3.97
CA ILE A 204 15.40 -25.74 -3.49
C ILE A 204 16.93 -25.57 -3.50
N ASP A 205 17.71 -26.56 -3.05
CA ASP A 205 19.18 -26.48 -3.09
C ASP A 205 19.70 -26.40 -4.54
N TYR A 206 19.08 -27.14 -5.46
CA TYR A 206 19.42 -27.10 -6.89
C TYR A 206 19.12 -25.75 -7.56
N LEU A 207 18.02 -25.09 -7.19
CA LEU A 207 17.66 -23.76 -7.70
C LEU A 207 18.51 -22.65 -7.06
N GLN A 208 18.91 -22.79 -5.80
CA GLN A 208 19.77 -21.83 -5.11
C GLN A 208 21.18 -21.74 -5.70
N ASP A 209 21.75 -22.87 -6.15
CA ASP A 209 23.04 -22.89 -6.86
C ASP A 209 22.96 -22.36 -8.31
N SER A 210 21.76 -22.28 -8.86
CA SER A 210 21.50 -21.74 -10.20
C SER A 210 21.32 -20.23 -10.18
N ILE A 211 20.69 -19.67 -9.14
CA ILE A 211 20.43 -18.22 -9.00
C ILE A 211 21.70 -17.44 -8.61
N LYS A 212 22.59 -18.04 -7.81
CA LYS A 212 23.91 -17.44 -7.47
C LYS A 212 24.77 -17.12 -8.69
N ARG A 213 24.52 -17.74 -9.85
CA ARG A 213 25.26 -17.49 -11.10
C ARG A 213 24.77 -16.25 -11.85
N VAL A 214 23.64 -15.66 -11.47
CA VAL A 214 23.05 -14.47 -12.13
C VAL A 214 23.52 -13.16 -11.47
N GLU A 215 23.87 -13.18 -10.18
CA GLU A 215 24.27 -11.99 -9.39
C GLU A 215 25.64 -11.38 -9.75
N ILE A 216 26.39 -11.94 -10.71
CA ILE A 216 27.72 -11.44 -11.10
C ILE A 216 27.70 -10.64 -12.42
N GLU A 217 26.56 -10.55 -13.13
CA GLU A 217 26.49 -9.83 -14.40
C GLU A 217 25.41 -8.75 -14.43
N LYS A 218 25.81 -7.52 -14.07
CA LYS A 218 25.70 -6.28 -14.89
C LYS A 218 25.43 -5.03 -14.04
N SER A 219 26.51 -4.49 -13.49
CA SER A 219 26.71 -3.05 -13.49
C SER A 219 26.76 -2.56 -14.94
N LYS A 220 25.85 -1.68 -15.36
CA LYS A 220 25.95 -0.79 -16.55
C LYS A 220 24.83 0.27 -16.50
N CYS A 221 25.08 1.43 -17.11
CA CYS A 221 24.24 2.63 -17.20
C CYS A 221 22.72 2.41 -17.04
N SER A 222 22.04 3.30 -16.33
CA SER A 222 20.59 3.26 -16.08
C SER A 222 19.78 3.18 -17.39
N GLU A 223 19.45 1.96 -17.81
CA GLU A 223 18.42 1.73 -18.80
C GLU A 223 17.09 2.22 -18.21
N ILE A 224 16.30 2.92 -19.02
CA ILE A 224 14.95 3.32 -18.66
C ILE A 224 14.14 2.05 -18.43
N GLU A 225 13.53 1.93 -17.25
CA GLU A 225 12.64 0.84 -16.91
C GLU A 225 11.28 1.08 -17.57
N LYS A 226 10.91 0.19 -18.49
CA LYS A 226 9.65 0.26 -19.20
C LYS A 226 8.46 0.10 -18.25
N ASP A 227 7.38 0.81 -18.53
CA ASP A 227 6.13 0.83 -17.78
C ASP A 227 6.27 1.34 -16.34
N PHE A 228 7.41 1.97 -16.00
CA PHE A 228 7.67 2.52 -14.68
C PHE A 228 7.44 4.03 -14.62
N ILE A 229 6.52 4.42 -13.74
CA ILE A 229 6.24 5.81 -13.38
C ILE A 229 6.87 6.12 -12.03
N PHE A 230 7.70 7.16 -11.97
CA PHE A 230 8.12 7.72 -10.70
C PHE A 230 7.25 8.91 -10.30
N ILE A 231 6.74 8.88 -9.07
CA ILE A 231 5.88 9.91 -8.50
C ILE A 231 6.73 10.83 -7.62
N VAL A 232 6.76 12.11 -7.95
CA VAL A 232 7.30 13.18 -7.11
C VAL A 232 6.14 14.01 -6.60
N MET A 233 5.97 14.11 -5.29
CA MET A 233 4.87 14.88 -4.70
C MET A 233 5.18 15.25 -3.25
N PRO A 234 4.45 16.22 -2.66
CA PRO A 234 4.57 16.54 -1.24
C PRO A 234 4.41 15.31 -0.33
N PHE A 235 5.18 15.25 0.75
CA PHE A 235 5.09 14.19 1.75
C PHE A 235 4.06 14.49 2.83
N GLU A 236 3.35 13.44 3.30
CA GLU A 236 2.39 13.53 4.41
C GLU A 236 3.04 13.99 5.72
N ASN A 237 4.34 13.79 5.88
CA ASN A 237 5.06 14.12 7.13
C ASN A 237 5.57 15.57 7.17
N GLU A 238 5.45 16.32 6.06
CA GLU A 238 5.94 17.70 5.94
C GLU A 238 4.83 18.74 6.18
N CYS A 239 3.62 18.30 6.54
CA CYS A 239 2.44 19.12 6.75
C CYS A 239 1.83 18.85 8.14
N ASN A 240 1.81 19.86 9.02
CA ASN A 240 1.27 19.74 10.39
C ASN A 240 -0.27 19.74 10.46
N SER A 241 -0.98 19.44 9.38
CA SER A 241 -2.46 19.40 9.36
C SER A 241 -2.99 18.13 8.69
N ASN A 242 -3.91 17.46 9.39
CA ASN A 242 -4.54 16.23 8.92
C ASN A 242 -5.24 16.43 7.56
N ASP A 243 -5.90 17.58 7.35
CA ASP A 243 -6.61 17.89 6.11
C ASP A 243 -5.69 17.93 4.89
N ILE A 244 -4.45 18.42 5.04
CA ILE A 244 -3.48 18.45 3.94
C ILE A 244 -2.98 17.02 3.65
N ASN A 245 -2.73 16.22 4.68
CA ASN A 245 -2.27 14.84 4.51
C ASN A 245 -3.30 13.98 3.78
N GLU A 246 -4.59 14.20 4.05
CA GLU A 246 -5.67 13.55 3.33
C GLU A 246 -5.70 13.94 1.85
N LYS A 247 -5.47 15.21 1.52
CA LYS A 247 -5.39 15.69 0.12
C LYS A 247 -4.17 15.15 -0.61
N ILE A 248 -3.02 15.08 0.06
CA ILE A 248 -1.80 14.43 -0.45
C ILE A 248 -2.09 12.96 -0.76
N TRP A 249 -2.73 12.24 0.16
CA TRP A 249 -3.11 10.84 -0.09
C TRP A 249 -4.10 10.69 -1.25
N SER A 250 -5.11 11.56 -1.35
CA SER A 250 -6.06 11.54 -2.47
C SER A 250 -5.36 11.73 -3.82
N THR A 251 -4.37 12.62 -3.88
CA THR A 251 -3.54 12.86 -5.07
C THR A 251 -2.71 11.62 -5.41
N TYR A 252 -2.05 11.02 -4.41
CA TYR A 252 -1.28 9.79 -4.59
C TYR A 252 -2.14 8.63 -5.12
N ALA A 253 -3.32 8.44 -4.53
CA ALA A 253 -4.28 7.41 -4.93
C ALA A 253 -4.79 7.63 -6.37
N ALA A 254 -5.03 8.89 -6.76
CA ALA A 254 -5.44 9.24 -8.11
C ALA A 254 -4.38 8.89 -9.16
N ILE A 255 -3.12 9.24 -8.90
CA ILE A 255 -1.99 8.94 -9.79
C ILE A 255 -1.82 7.42 -9.94
N ASN A 256 -1.80 6.68 -8.83
CA ASN A 256 -1.66 5.22 -8.87
C ASN A 256 -2.84 4.53 -9.56
N THR A 257 -4.06 5.02 -9.35
CA THR A 257 -5.25 4.50 -10.04
C THR A 257 -5.12 4.66 -11.55
N ALA A 258 -4.68 5.83 -12.02
CA ALA A 258 -4.47 6.09 -13.44
C ALA A 258 -3.36 5.20 -14.03
N ALA A 259 -2.25 5.02 -13.29
CA ALA A 259 -1.16 4.16 -13.69
C ALA A 259 -1.61 2.69 -13.85
N LEU A 260 -2.28 2.14 -12.83
CA LEU A 260 -2.79 0.76 -12.86
C LEU A 260 -3.74 0.53 -14.05
N ARG A 261 -4.70 1.44 -14.25
CA ARG A 261 -5.66 1.37 -15.38
C ARG A 261 -4.99 1.37 -16.74
N THR A 262 -3.80 1.97 -16.85
CA THR A 262 -3.06 2.12 -18.11
C THR A 262 -1.88 1.16 -18.22
N GLY A 263 -1.76 0.21 -17.29
CA GLY A 263 -0.73 -0.84 -17.30
C GLY A 263 0.66 -0.38 -16.85
N TYR A 264 0.76 0.78 -16.23
CA TYR A 264 2.01 1.26 -15.62
C TYR A 264 2.09 0.87 -14.14
N ARG A 265 3.31 0.64 -13.65
CA ARG A 265 3.64 0.58 -12.23
C ARG A 265 4.09 1.96 -11.78
N ALA A 266 3.45 2.54 -10.77
CA ALA A 266 3.84 3.83 -10.22
C ALA A 266 4.34 3.71 -8.78
N GLU A 267 5.43 4.40 -8.45
CA GLU A 267 5.98 4.41 -7.09
C GLU A 267 6.48 5.79 -6.66
N ARG A 268 6.41 6.04 -5.35
CA ARG A 268 7.03 7.18 -4.66
C ARG A 268 8.05 6.62 -3.65
N VAL A 269 9.14 7.34 -3.41
CA VAL A 269 10.05 7.06 -2.29
C VAL A 269 9.57 7.84 -1.06
N ASP A 270 9.11 7.16 -0.01
CA ASP A 270 8.67 7.80 1.24
C ASP A 270 9.83 8.22 2.14
N ARG A 271 9.70 9.37 2.82
CA ARG A 271 10.63 9.83 3.87
C ARG A 271 10.19 9.29 5.24
N PRO A 272 11.02 8.52 5.97
CA PRO A 272 10.70 8.09 7.34
C PRO A 272 10.49 9.31 8.24
N SER A 273 9.49 9.25 9.13
CA SER A 273 9.10 10.37 10.00
C SER A 273 10.17 10.75 11.02
N TYR A 274 11.14 9.87 11.30
CA TYR A 274 12.28 10.12 12.20
C TYR A 274 13.49 9.28 11.77
N THR A 275 14.51 9.89 11.18
CA THR A 275 15.86 9.31 11.19
C THR A 275 16.89 10.42 11.34
N ASN A 276 17.95 10.11 12.09
CA ASN A 276 19.09 10.97 12.33
C ASN A 276 19.63 11.51 10.99
N GLN A 277 20.23 12.72 11.01
CA GLN A 277 20.71 13.47 9.82
C GLN A 277 21.63 12.69 8.85
N THR A 278 22.04 11.47 9.16
CA THR A 278 22.85 10.59 8.32
C THR A 278 22.08 9.85 7.22
N ASP A 279 20.75 9.70 7.31
CA ASP A 279 19.95 8.88 6.36
C ASP A 279 19.38 9.68 5.16
N ASN A 280 19.40 11.02 5.21
CA ASN A 280 18.91 11.88 4.12
C ASN A 280 19.65 11.62 2.80
N ASN A 281 20.97 11.41 2.86
CA ASN A 281 21.80 11.12 1.69
C ASN A 281 21.37 9.83 0.96
N ILE A 282 20.82 8.84 1.68
CA ILE A 282 20.40 7.56 1.10
C ILE A 282 19.06 7.74 0.35
N ILE A 283 18.14 8.51 0.93
CA ILE A 283 16.83 8.78 0.33
C ILE A 283 16.97 9.64 -0.91
N ASP A 284 17.77 10.71 -0.83
CA ASP A 284 18.03 11.59 -1.98
C ASP A 284 18.66 10.80 -3.13
N ASN A 285 19.64 9.91 -2.82
CA ASN A 285 20.22 9.01 -3.83
C ASN A 285 19.17 8.09 -4.48
N ARG A 286 18.20 7.55 -3.72
CA ARG A 286 17.12 6.72 -4.28
C ARG A 286 16.19 7.52 -5.19
N ILE A 287 15.82 8.74 -4.80
CA ILE A 287 15.00 9.63 -5.64
C ILE A 287 15.70 9.87 -6.98
N TYR A 288 17.00 10.21 -6.98
CA TYR A 288 17.73 10.43 -8.23
C TYR A 288 17.84 9.18 -9.10
N GLU A 289 18.06 8.01 -8.50
CA GLU A 289 18.08 6.75 -9.24
C GLU A 289 16.71 6.41 -9.84
N TYR A 290 15.62 6.70 -9.12
CA TYR A 290 14.27 6.48 -9.62
C TYR A 290 13.93 7.46 -10.76
N ILE A 291 14.33 8.72 -10.66
CA ILE A 291 14.23 9.69 -11.76
C ILE A 291 14.99 9.20 -13.00
N LYS A 292 16.22 8.69 -12.84
CA LYS A 292 17.01 8.15 -13.96
C LYS A 292 16.38 6.91 -14.60
N LYS A 293 15.74 6.04 -13.81
CA LYS A 293 15.13 4.80 -14.29
C LYS A 293 13.73 4.98 -14.84
N ALA A 294 12.97 5.96 -14.36
CA ALA A 294 11.59 6.17 -14.78
C ALA A 294 11.46 6.40 -16.30
N GLU A 295 10.46 5.76 -16.88
CA GLU A 295 9.98 6.05 -18.24
C GLU A 295 9.24 7.39 -18.24
N ILE A 296 8.33 7.56 -17.29
CA ILE A 296 7.55 8.79 -17.09
C ILE A 296 7.69 9.24 -15.64
N ILE A 297 7.81 10.55 -15.43
CA ILE A 297 7.82 11.13 -14.09
C ILE A 297 6.57 11.99 -13.93
N ILE A 298 5.72 11.66 -12.96
CA ILE A 298 4.57 12.48 -12.60
C ILE A 298 4.96 13.32 -11.40
N VAL A 299 4.91 14.65 -11.55
CA VAL A 299 5.27 15.59 -10.49
C VAL A 299 4.07 16.42 -10.08
N ASP A 300 3.65 16.29 -8.82
CA ASP A 300 2.65 17.16 -8.22
C ASP A 300 3.31 18.35 -7.52
N LEU A 301 2.94 19.56 -7.97
CA LEU A 301 3.49 20.83 -7.49
C LEU A 301 2.63 21.50 -6.41
N SER A 302 1.55 20.84 -5.96
CA SER A 302 0.67 21.36 -4.93
C SER A 302 1.45 21.70 -3.65
N TYR A 303 0.98 22.71 -2.91
CA TYR A 303 1.63 23.20 -1.68
C TYR A 303 3.06 23.73 -1.85
N GLU A 304 3.47 24.07 -3.08
CA GLU A 304 4.67 24.87 -3.37
C GLU A 304 5.98 24.25 -2.81
N ARG A 305 6.08 22.91 -2.78
CA ARG A 305 7.22 22.23 -2.17
C ARG A 305 8.50 22.36 -3.00
N GLN A 306 9.50 23.02 -2.41
CA GLN A 306 10.78 23.32 -3.07
C GLN A 306 11.50 22.08 -3.62
N ASN A 307 11.45 20.96 -2.89
CA ASN A 307 12.04 19.70 -3.34
C ASN A 307 11.41 19.28 -4.68
N CYS A 308 10.08 19.24 -4.77
CA CYS A 308 9.39 18.85 -6.01
C CYS A 308 9.85 19.68 -7.23
N TYR A 309 10.04 20.99 -7.06
CA TYR A 309 10.59 21.84 -8.12
C TYR A 309 12.06 21.54 -8.46
N PHE A 310 12.87 21.18 -7.45
CA PHE A 310 14.24 20.73 -7.66
C PHE A 310 14.27 19.43 -8.46
N GLU A 311 13.41 18.45 -8.12
CA GLU A 311 13.30 17.19 -8.86
C GLU A 311 12.78 17.40 -10.30
N VAL A 312 11.87 18.36 -10.54
CA VAL A 312 11.50 18.78 -11.91
C VAL A 312 12.73 19.27 -12.65
N GLY A 313 13.51 20.18 -12.06
CA GLY A 313 14.73 20.70 -12.68
C GLY A 313 15.73 19.60 -13.03
N TYR A 314 15.91 18.63 -12.14
CA TYR A 314 16.78 17.48 -12.37
C TYR A 314 16.26 16.56 -13.49
N ALA A 315 14.97 16.24 -13.49
CA ALA A 315 14.33 15.44 -14.53
C ALA A 315 14.42 16.11 -15.92
N LEU A 316 14.19 17.42 -15.99
CA LEU A 316 14.33 18.22 -17.21
C LEU A 316 15.78 18.21 -17.73
N ALA A 317 16.77 18.35 -16.85
CA ALA A 317 18.18 18.29 -17.23
C ALA A 317 18.57 16.93 -17.85
N LEU A 318 17.85 15.86 -17.50
CA LEU A 318 18.01 14.52 -18.05
C LEU A 318 17.11 14.23 -19.27
N ASN A 319 16.38 15.24 -19.78
CA ASN A 319 15.39 15.11 -20.85
C ASN A 319 14.35 14.00 -20.59
N LYS A 320 13.90 13.90 -19.34
CA LYS A 320 12.87 12.93 -18.95
C LYS A 320 11.48 13.37 -19.41
N ASP A 321 10.63 12.38 -19.71
CA ASP A 321 9.23 12.63 -19.99
C ASP A 321 8.49 12.92 -18.68
N ILE A 322 8.08 14.18 -18.51
CA ILE A 322 7.43 14.65 -17.29
C ILE A 322 5.94 14.94 -17.53
N ILE A 323 5.13 14.73 -16.49
CA ILE A 323 3.75 15.20 -16.40
C ILE A 323 3.67 16.04 -15.14
N LEU A 324 3.32 17.32 -15.29
CA LEU A 324 3.13 18.22 -14.16
C LEU A 324 1.66 18.25 -13.75
N THR A 325 1.39 18.15 -12.46
CA THR A 325 0.06 18.27 -11.87
C THR A 325 0.08 19.32 -10.76
N ALA A 326 -1.03 20.01 -10.54
CA ALA A 326 -1.17 20.92 -9.41
C ALA A 326 -2.64 21.12 -9.02
N GLN A 327 -2.93 21.20 -7.72
CA GLN A 327 -4.25 21.60 -7.26
C GLN A 327 -4.58 23.02 -7.76
N GLU A 328 -5.82 23.24 -8.22
CA GLU A 328 -6.25 24.54 -8.72
C GLU A 328 -6.02 25.65 -7.68
N GLY A 329 -5.48 26.78 -8.14
CA GLY A 329 -5.08 27.89 -7.28
C GLY A 329 -3.66 27.76 -6.68
N THR A 330 -2.97 26.64 -6.88
CA THR A 330 -1.54 26.52 -6.52
C THR A 330 -0.74 27.54 -7.32
N LYS A 331 0.03 28.37 -6.62
CA LYS A 331 0.96 29.28 -7.27
C LYS A 331 2.14 28.47 -7.83
N ILE A 332 2.31 28.50 -9.14
CA ILE A 332 3.42 27.83 -9.79
C ILE A 332 4.66 28.72 -9.72
N HIS A 333 5.76 28.14 -9.24
CA HIS A 333 7.07 28.78 -9.28
C HIS A 333 7.82 28.35 -10.53
N PHE A 334 8.75 29.22 -10.97
CA PHE A 334 9.49 29.05 -12.22
C PHE A 334 8.58 29.06 -13.46
N ASN A 335 9.16 29.22 -14.65
CA ASN A 335 8.37 29.26 -15.88
C ASN A 335 8.07 27.85 -16.41
N LEU A 336 7.30 27.07 -15.63
CA LEU A 336 6.94 25.68 -15.95
C LEU A 336 5.65 25.55 -16.77
N GLU A 337 4.91 26.64 -16.96
CA GLU A 337 3.60 26.64 -17.64
C GLU A 337 3.69 26.12 -19.08
N HIS A 338 4.81 26.34 -19.75
CA HIS A 338 5.06 25.87 -21.11
C HIS A 338 5.12 24.34 -21.24
N TYR A 339 5.37 23.60 -20.16
CA TYR A 339 5.35 22.12 -20.15
C TYR A 339 3.93 21.55 -20.08
N GLY A 340 2.92 22.39 -19.84
CA GLY A 340 1.55 21.97 -19.60
C GLY A 340 1.39 21.41 -18.19
N ILE A 341 0.51 22.03 -17.40
CA ILE A 341 0.21 21.59 -16.03
C ILE A 341 -1.24 21.12 -15.99
N ILE A 342 -1.44 19.87 -15.58
CA ILE A 342 -2.77 19.33 -15.32
C ILE A 342 -3.25 19.92 -14.00
N THR A 343 -4.12 20.93 -14.08
CA THR A 343 -4.80 21.47 -12.90
C THR A 343 -5.99 20.59 -12.53
N TYR A 344 -6.25 20.47 -11.23
CA TYR A 344 -7.36 19.67 -10.71
C TYR A 344 -7.93 20.25 -9.41
N GLN A 345 -9.22 20.07 -9.18
CA GLN A 345 -9.85 20.39 -7.89
C GLN A 345 -9.89 19.16 -6.98
N ARG A 346 -10.07 17.97 -7.58
CA ARG A 346 -10.31 16.70 -6.87
C ARG A 346 -9.50 15.56 -7.45
N GLY A 347 -9.16 14.57 -6.64
CA GLY A 347 -8.38 13.39 -7.07
C GLY A 347 -9.08 12.58 -8.18
N SER A 348 -10.41 12.50 -8.20
CA SER A 348 -11.15 11.81 -9.26
C SER A 348 -10.97 12.46 -10.63
N GLU A 349 -10.97 13.79 -10.69
CA GLU A 349 -10.69 14.57 -11.91
C GLU A 349 -9.24 14.34 -12.37
N LEU A 350 -8.29 14.40 -11.44
CA LEU A 350 -6.88 14.12 -11.73
C LEU A 350 -6.69 12.71 -12.31
N SER A 351 -7.29 11.70 -11.68
CA SER A 351 -7.24 10.31 -12.13
C SER A 351 -7.77 10.14 -13.56
N GLN A 352 -8.89 10.80 -13.90
CA GLN A 352 -9.46 10.77 -15.25
C GLN A 352 -8.52 11.40 -16.29
N LYS A 353 -8.03 12.62 -16.02
CA LYS A 353 -7.11 13.34 -16.92
C LYS A 353 -5.81 12.57 -17.14
N LEU A 354 -5.23 12.03 -16.06
CA LEU A 354 -4.01 11.21 -16.14
C LEU A 354 -4.25 9.90 -16.88
N THR A 355 -5.37 9.21 -16.64
CA THR A 355 -5.71 7.98 -17.35
C THR A 355 -5.75 8.22 -18.85
N GLN A 356 -6.44 9.28 -19.29
CA GLN A 356 -6.49 9.64 -20.71
C GLN A 356 -5.09 9.93 -21.27
N LEU A 357 -4.32 10.78 -20.60
CA LEU A 357 -2.98 11.17 -21.07
C LEU A 357 -2.02 9.97 -21.15
N LEU A 358 -2.04 9.09 -20.15
CA LEU A 358 -1.19 7.90 -20.12
C LEU A 358 -1.56 6.89 -21.21
N TYR A 359 -2.85 6.74 -21.54
CA TYR A 359 -3.27 5.96 -22.71
C TYR A 359 -2.74 6.57 -24.02
N GLU A 360 -2.84 7.89 -24.18
CA GLU A 360 -2.32 8.58 -25.37
C GLU A 360 -0.80 8.42 -25.51
N ARG A 361 -0.04 8.49 -24.40
CA ARG A 361 1.41 8.25 -24.43
C ARG A 361 1.75 6.80 -24.78
N ARG A 362 1.06 5.84 -24.16
CA ARG A 362 1.28 4.41 -24.38
C ARG A 362 0.96 3.97 -25.81
N SER A 363 0.03 4.64 -26.49
CA SER A 363 -0.34 4.34 -27.88
C SER A 363 0.60 4.96 -28.93
N ARG A 364 1.49 5.87 -28.52
CA ARG A 364 2.50 6.48 -29.41
C ARG A 364 3.85 5.75 -29.39
N ASN A 365 4.10 4.94 -28.37
CA ASN A 365 5.28 4.10 -28.17
C ASN A 365 4.96 2.63 -28.54
#